data_AF-A0A2T0SPJ7-F1
#
_entry.id   AF-A0A2T0SPJ7-F1
#
_cell.length_a   1.000
_cell.length_b   1.000
_cell.length_c   1.000
_cell.angle_alpha   90.00
_cell.angle_beta   90.00
_cell.angle_gamma   90.00
#
_symmetry.space_group_name_H-M   'P 1'
#
loop_
_entity.id
_entity.type
_entity.pdbx_description
1 polymer ?
#
loop_
_entity_poly.entity_id
_entity_poly.type
_entity_poly.pdbx_seq_one_letter_code
_entity_poly.pdbx_strand_id
1 'polypeptide(L)'
;MNVTLARKLVRERSAGLCEVKSPWCEGRATNWSHRLAQGQGGLWAPSNGLDVCGMGNATGCHGYLHQHPTRAEAEGWLVPPGQTDPIDVPTRIHTITLGHALVFLDDDGCLSTVRGAA
;
A
#
# COMPACT_ATOMS: atom_id res chain seq x y z
N MET A 1 -14.59 4.74 -4.97
CA MET A 1 -14.85 3.28 -4.98
C MET A 1 -15.37 2.84 -3.59
N ASN A 2 -16.10 1.74 -3.46
CA ASN A 2 -16.53 1.22 -2.15
C ASN A 2 -15.46 0.30 -1.51
N VAL A 3 -15.57 0.08 -0.19
CA VAL A 3 -14.60 -0.70 0.61
C VAL A 3 -14.38 -2.12 0.05
N THR A 4 -15.47 -2.80 -0.32
CA THR A 4 -15.43 -4.19 -0.77
C THR A 4 -14.65 -4.34 -2.07
N LEU A 5 -14.90 -3.47 -3.05
CA LEU A 5 -14.20 -3.51 -4.33
C LEU A 5 -12.72 -3.14 -4.17
N ALA A 6 -12.41 -2.11 -3.38
CA ALA A 6 -11.02 -1.70 -3.16
C ALA A 6 -10.17 -2.83 -2.56
N ARG A 7 -10.69 -3.48 -1.50
CA ARG A 7 -10.03 -4.63 -0.87
C ARG A 7 -9.87 -5.82 -1.81
N LYS A 8 -10.88 -6.09 -2.65
CA LYS A 8 -10.81 -7.17 -3.63
C LYS A 8 -9.67 -6.95 -4.61
N LEU A 9 -9.60 -5.78 -5.23
CA LEU A 9 -8.58 -5.45 -6.24
C LEU A 9 -7.15 -5.51 -5.65
N VAL A 10 -6.96 -4.96 -4.45
CA VAL A 10 -5.67 -5.02 -3.76
C VAL A 10 -5.29 -6.46 -3.38
N ARG A 11 -6.26 -7.29 -2.94
CA ARG A 11 -6.02 -8.70 -2.64
C ARG A 11 -5.67 -9.52 -3.90
N GLU A 12 -6.28 -9.20 -5.03
CA GLU A 12 -5.97 -9.81 -6.33
C GLU A 12 -4.56 -9.44 -6.78
N ARG A 13 -4.21 -8.14 -6.71
CA ARG A 13 -2.85 -7.63 -6.99
C ARG A 13 -1.78 -8.29 -6.13
N SER A 14 -2.05 -8.48 -4.84
CA SER A 14 -1.09 -9.05 -3.88
C SER A 14 -1.02 -10.58 -3.92
N ALA A 15 -2.00 -11.25 -4.53
CA ALA A 15 -2.25 -12.69 -4.39
C ALA A 15 -2.31 -13.16 -2.91
N GLY A 16 -2.76 -12.27 -2.01
CA GLY A 16 -2.81 -12.50 -0.56
C GLY A 16 -1.44 -12.53 0.14
N LEU A 17 -0.38 -12.06 -0.51
CA LEU A 17 0.93 -11.85 0.11
C LEU A 17 1.03 -10.45 0.69
N CYS A 18 1.84 -10.30 1.75
CA CYS A 18 2.15 -8.97 2.25
C CYS A 18 3.02 -8.22 1.23
N GLU A 19 2.55 -7.04 0.80
CA GLU A 19 3.20 -6.21 -0.21
C GLU A 19 4.40 -5.44 0.32
N VAL A 20 4.51 -5.20 1.63
CA VAL A 20 5.59 -4.37 2.21
C VAL A 20 6.88 -5.15 2.43
N LYS A 21 6.79 -6.42 2.86
CA LYS A 21 7.96 -7.28 3.20
C LYS A 21 9.02 -6.58 4.09
N SER A 22 8.56 -5.81 5.08
CA SER A 22 9.44 -5.20 6.09
C SER A 22 10.18 -6.25 6.92
N PRO A 23 11.16 -5.87 7.76
CA PRO A 23 11.80 -6.81 8.69
C PRO A 23 10.84 -7.56 9.63
N TRP A 24 9.61 -7.04 9.86
CA TRP A 24 8.59 -7.68 10.71
C TRP A 24 7.55 -8.45 9.90
N CYS A 25 7.83 -8.76 8.64
CA CYS A 25 6.87 -9.38 7.76
C CYS A 25 6.58 -10.84 8.12
N GLU A 26 5.30 -11.15 8.30
CA GLU A 26 4.77 -12.51 8.52
C GLU A 26 4.40 -13.22 7.20
N GLY A 27 4.56 -12.53 6.07
CA GLY A 27 4.53 -13.10 4.73
C GLY A 27 3.16 -13.06 4.05
N ARG A 28 2.08 -13.39 4.78
CA ARG A 28 0.69 -13.35 4.26
C ARG A 28 -0.02 -12.09 4.68
N ALA A 29 -0.77 -11.49 3.75
CA ALA A 29 -1.55 -10.32 4.09
C ALA A 29 -2.83 -10.70 4.82
N THR A 30 -3.09 -10.00 5.92
CA THR A 30 -4.23 -10.19 6.83
C THR A 30 -5.03 -8.92 6.99
N ASN A 31 -4.51 -7.78 6.53
CA ASN A 31 -5.08 -6.47 6.79
C ASN A 31 -4.87 -5.50 5.64
N TRP A 32 -5.78 -4.53 5.55
CA TRP A 32 -5.64 -3.38 4.67
C TRP A 32 -4.91 -2.27 5.42
N SER A 33 -3.91 -1.66 4.80
CA SER A 33 -3.30 -0.42 5.29
C SER A 33 -3.54 0.71 4.30
N HIS A 34 -4.06 1.82 4.80
CA HIS A 34 -4.17 3.05 4.03
C HIS A 34 -2.81 3.73 3.95
N ARG A 35 -2.46 4.25 2.77
CA ARG A 35 -1.23 5.04 2.58
C ARG A 35 -1.44 6.48 3.06
N LEU A 36 -2.48 7.14 2.57
CA LEU A 36 -3.07 8.34 3.17
C LEU A 36 -4.18 7.93 4.12
N ALA A 37 -4.06 8.31 5.39
CA ALA A 37 -4.98 7.90 6.44
C ALA A 37 -6.43 8.33 6.14
N GLN A 38 -7.40 7.45 6.43
CA GLN A 38 -8.81 7.70 6.16
C GLN A 38 -9.34 8.97 6.87
N GLY A 39 -8.93 9.19 8.13
CA GLY A 39 -9.28 10.38 8.90
C GLY A 39 -8.66 11.70 8.37
N GLN A 40 -7.76 11.61 7.41
CA GLN A 40 -7.10 12.73 6.75
C GLN A 40 -7.53 12.88 5.28
N GLY A 41 -8.66 12.27 4.90
CA GLY A 41 -9.21 12.34 3.54
C GLY A 41 -8.82 11.16 2.65
N GLY A 42 -8.10 10.17 3.17
CA GLY A 42 -7.76 8.95 2.43
C GLY A 42 -8.99 8.16 1.97
N LEU A 43 -9.07 7.92 0.66
CA LEU A 43 -10.18 7.18 0.06
C LEU A 43 -9.91 5.67 0.05
N TRP A 44 -10.99 4.88 -0.03
CA TRP A 44 -10.94 3.46 -0.35
C TRP A 44 -10.70 3.28 -1.84
N ALA A 45 -9.43 3.33 -2.22
CA ALA A 45 -8.95 3.14 -3.58
C ALA A 45 -7.72 2.21 -3.58
N PRO A 46 -7.53 1.33 -4.58
CA PRO A 46 -6.37 0.44 -4.64
C PRO A 46 -5.03 1.18 -4.71
N SER A 47 -5.02 2.37 -5.28
CA SER A 47 -3.87 3.28 -5.26
C SER A 47 -3.49 3.70 -3.83
N ASN A 48 -4.47 3.86 -2.96
CA ASN A 48 -4.29 4.28 -1.56
C ASN A 48 -4.22 3.11 -0.57
N GLY A 49 -4.23 1.87 -1.07
CA GLY A 49 -4.30 0.67 -0.24
C GLY A 49 -3.12 -0.27 -0.44
N LEU A 50 -2.64 -0.84 0.67
CA LEU A 50 -1.69 -1.95 0.67
C LEU A 50 -2.27 -3.17 1.40
N ASP A 51 -2.01 -4.35 0.87
CA ASP A 51 -2.28 -5.63 1.53
C ASP A 51 -1.08 -6.00 2.41
N VAL A 52 -1.28 -5.97 3.72
CA VAL A 52 -0.20 -6.12 4.69
C VAL A 52 -0.51 -7.21 5.72
N CYS A 53 0.55 -7.79 6.28
CA CYS A 53 0.43 -8.67 7.45
C CYS A 53 0.35 -7.86 8.75
N GLY A 54 -0.04 -8.54 9.83
CA GLY A 54 -0.14 -7.96 11.16
C GLY A 54 -1.50 -7.36 11.51
N MET A 55 -1.60 -6.86 12.74
CA MET A 55 -2.83 -6.34 13.34
C MET A 55 -2.70 -4.85 13.65
N GLY A 56 -3.40 -4.03 12.86
CA GLY A 56 -3.45 -2.58 13.06
C GLY A 56 -2.05 -1.96 13.19
N ASN A 57 -1.86 -1.12 14.20
CA ASN A 57 -0.60 -0.44 14.48
C ASN A 57 0.36 -1.23 15.40
N ALA A 58 0.03 -2.48 15.74
CA ALA A 58 0.75 -3.22 16.78
C ALA A 58 1.79 -4.20 16.21
N THR A 59 1.42 -5.02 15.22
CA THR A 59 2.26 -6.14 14.75
C THR A 59 2.41 -6.17 13.24
N GLY A 60 3.36 -6.99 12.77
CA GLY A 60 3.62 -7.21 11.36
C GLY A 60 4.06 -5.96 10.60
N CYS A 61 3.92 -6.01 9.28
CA CYS A 61 4.20 -4.86 8.42
C CYS A 61 3.24 -3.70 8.72
N HIS A 62 1.97 -3.94 9.06
CA HIS A 62 1.06 -2.86 9.39
C HIS A 62 1.58 -2.05 10.60
N GLY A 63 1.96 -2.72 11.68
CA GLY A 63 2.57 -2.07 12.84
C GLY A 63 3.88 -1.36 12.50
N TYR A 64 4.72 -1.97 11.67
CA TYR A 64 5.97 -1.39 11.22
C TYR A 64 5.77 -0.02 10.53
N LEU A 65 4.76 0.11 9.67
CA LEU A 65 4.47 1.38 8.98
C LEU A 65 4.18 2.53 9.96
N HIS A 66 3.40 2.25 11.02
CA HIS A 66 3.06 3.23 12.04
C HIS A 66 4.25 3.60 12.94
N GLN A 67 5.15 2.65 13.19
CA GLN A 67 6.30 2.84 14.08
C GLN A 67 7.52 3.45 13.37
N HIS A 68 7.57 3.38 12.05
CA HIS A 68 8.66 3.91 11.22
C HIS A 68 8.15 4.84 10.12
N PRO A 69 7.44 5.94 10.45
CA PRO A 69 6.75 6.78 9.47
C PRO A 69 7.70 7.38 8.43
N THR A 70 8.87 7.87 8.85
CA THR A 70 9.87 8.42 7.91
C THR A 70 10.31 7.41 6.85
N ARG A 71 10.48 6.14 7.23
CA ARG A 71 10.81 5.09 6.27
C ARG A 71 9.59 4.73 5.42
N ALA A 72 8.42 4.66 6.02
CA ALA A 72 7.20 4.34 5.30
C ALA A 72 6.86 5.41 4.26
N GLU A 73 7.08 6.69 4.54
CA GLU A 73 6.95 7.77 3.57
C GLU A 73 7.99 7.66 2.45
N ALA A 74 9.26 7.40 2.79
CA ALA A 74 10.34 7.25 1.80
C ALA A 74 10.12 6.07 0.83
N GLU A 75 9.44 5.01 1.28
CA GLU A 75 9.10 3.84 0.47
C GLU A 75 7.71 3.95 -0.19
N GLY A 76 7.00 5.07 0.02
CA GLY A 76 5.67 5.34 -0.51
C GLY A 76 4.54 4.58 0.19
N TRP A 77 4.81 3.88 1.30
CA TRP A 77 3.82 3.15 2.08
C TRP A 77 2.90 4.04 2.91
N LEU A 78 3.37 5.25 3.24
CA LEU A 78 2.56 6.31 3.84
C LEU A 78 2.65 7.56 2.95
N VAL A 79 1.55 8.31 2.89
CA VAL A 79 1.43 9.55 2.13
C VAL A 79 0.91 10.63 3.08
N PRO A 80 1.71 11.67 3.36
CA PRO A 80 1.28 12.77 4.22
C PRO A 80 0.10 13.55 3.62
N PRO A 81 -0.84 14.03 4.46
CA PRO A 81 -1.97 14.79 3.98
C PRO A 81 -1.56 16.10 3.33
N GLY A 82 -2.18 16.44 2.20
CA GLY A 82 -1.95 17.70 1.49
C GLY A 82 -0.64 17.76 0.68
N GLN A 83 0.12 16.67 0.60
CA GLN A 83 1.38 16.64 -0.17
C GLN A 83 1.17 16.23 -1.63
N THR A 84 0.59 15.05 -1.88
CA THR A 84 0.43 14.45 -3.22
C THR A 84 -0.68 13.40 -3.18
N ASP A 85 -1.37 13.16 -4.29
CA ASP A 85 -2.34 12.07 -4.38
C ASP A 85 -1.61 10.71 -4.26
N PRO A 86 -2.09 9.74 -3.44
CA PRO A 86 -1.49 8.41 -3.37
C PRO A 86 -1.20 7.76 -4.71
N ILE A 87 -2.05 7.96 -5.72
CA ILE A 87 -1.84 7.39 -7.05
C ILE A 87 -0.55 7.92 -7.69
N ASP A 88 -0.09 9.12 -7.36
CA ASP A 88 1.11 9.78 -7.94
C ASP A 88 2.40 9.49 -7.15
N VAL A 89 2.32 8.72 -6.07
CA VAL A 89 3.48 8.43 -5.21
C VAL A 89 4.05 7.04 -5.57
N PRO A 90 5.31 6.95 -6.06
CA PRO A 90 5.98 5.67 -6.28
C PRO A 90 6.03 4.89 -4.97
N THR A 91 5.69 3.60 -5.04
CA THR A 91 5.56 2.72 -3.89
C THR A 91 6.40 1.48 -4.09
N ARG A 92 7.25 1.18 -3.12
CA ARG A 92 7.99 -0.08 -3.13
C ARG A 92 7.07 -1.20 -2.69
N ILE A 93 6.78 -2.19 -3.53
CA ILE A 93 5.98 -3.35 -3.12
C ILE A 93 6.64 -4.67 -3.51
N HIS A 94 6.15 -5.74 -2.92
CA HIS A 94 6.45 -7.12 -3.27
C HIS A 94 5.22 -7.80 -3.87
N THR A 95 5.35 -8.31 -5.09
CA THR A 95 4.34 -9.21 -5.69
C THR A 95 4.98 -10.51 -6.13
N ILE A 96 4.15 -11.54 -6.35
CA ILE A 96 4.65 -12.82 -6.86
C ILE A 96 5.30 -12.67 -8.25
N THR A 97 4.82 -11.73 -9.06
CA THR A 97 5.26 -11.53 -10.45
C THR A 97 6.53 -10.70 -10.54
N LEU A 98 6.67 -9.66 -9.70
CA LEU A 98 7.77 -8.70 -9.81
C LEU A 98 8.84 -8.84 -8.73
N GLY A 99 8.60 -9.63 -7.68
CA GLY A 99 9.42 -9.54 -6.48
C GLY A 99 9.35 -8.12 -5.90
N HIS A 100 10.48 -7.57 -5.41
CA HIS A 100 10.54 -6.17 -4.96
C HIS A 100 10.66 -5.22 -6.15
N ALA A 101 9.69 -4.32 -6.29
CA ALA A 101 9.68 -3.31 -7.35
C ALA A 101 9.20 -1.96 -6.81
N LEU A 102 9.69 -0.88 -7.42
CA LEU A 102 9.15 0.48 -7.23
C LEU A 102 8.18 0.75 -8.37
N VAL A 103 6.91 0.98 -8.05
CA VAL A 103 5.81 1.10 -9.02
C VAL A 103 4.81 2.15 -8.57
N PHE A 104 3.97 2.61 -9.48
CA PHE A 104 2.75 3.34 -9.16
C PHE A 104 1.60 2.34 -9.00
N LEU A 105 0.71 2.65 -8.07
CA LEU A 105 -0.48 1.85 -7.78
C LEU A 105 -1.68 2.55 -8.39
N ASP A 106 -2.37 1.90 -9.31
CA ASP A 106 -3.52 2.49 -10.01
C ASP A 106 -4.86 2.12 -9.34
N ASP A 107 -5.90 2.92 -9.61
CA ASP A 107 -7.23 2.75 -9.02
C ASP A 107 -8.00 1.52 -9.51
N ASP A 108 -7.57 0.92 -10.60
CA ASP A 108 -8.07 -0.36 -11.10
C ASP A 108 -7.35 -1.58 -10.46
N GLY A 109 -6.35 -1.34 -9.60
CA GLY A 109 -5.54 -2.37 -8.96
C GLY A 109 -4.31 -2.80 -9.78
N CYS A 110 -4.07 -2.19 -10.95
CA CYS A 110 -2.89 -2.44 -11.75
C CYS A 110 -1.64 -1.74 -11.18
N LEU A 111 -0.50 -2.15 -11.74
CA LEU A 111 0.82 -1.60 -11.41
C LEU A 111 1.41 -0.96 -12.67
N SER A 112 1.96 0.24 -12.51
CA SER A 112 2.61 0.96 -13.59
C SER A 112 4.07 1.30 -13.21
N THR A 113 5.02 1.16 -14.13
CA THR A 113 6.43 1.54 -13.91
C THR A 113 6.74 2.97 -14.33
N VAL A 114 5.80 3.62 -15.01
CA VAL A 114 5.85 5.01 -15.44
C VAL A 114 4.54 5.68 -15.05
N ARG A 115 4.60 6.94 -14.62
CA ARG A 115 3.42 7.80 -14.59
C ARG A 115 3.29 8.45 -15.96
N GLY A 116 2.19 8.17 -16.65
CA GLY A 116 1.86 8.93 -17.85
C GLY A 116 1.77 10.40 -17.46
N ALA A 117 2.60 11.25 -18.08
CA ALA A 117 2.38 12.69 -18.03
C ALA A 117 1.01 12.94 -18.67
N ALA A 118 0.03 13.34 -17.86
CA ALA A 118 -1.19 13.94 -18.35
C ALA A 118 -0.91 15.40 -18.75
#